data_AF-A4XMJ5-F1
#
_entry.id   AF-A4XMJ5-F1
#
_cell.length_a   1.000
_cell.length_b   1.000
_cell.length_c   1.000
_cell.angle_alpha   90.00
_cell.angle_beta   90.00
_cell.angle_gamma   90.00
#
_symmetry.space_group_name_H-M   'P 1'
#
loop_
_entity.id
_entity.type
_entity.pdbx_description
1 polymer ?
#
loop_
_entity_poly.entity_id
_entity_poly.type
_entity_poly.pdbx_seq_one_letter_code
_entity_poly.pdbx_strand_id
1 'polypeptide(L)'
;MLVIKMKRAFAFMLTIIFLLFNIGVAFAEGKSLHKARYIDSIEIDGNKISSTTKTLIEITDYEQNLSTSTFVLSGKGSEGVEISIYTKNDKRESFGQNNLVDKITVGKSGYFAKKIDVSEGYTYILVVATKDSDTQLAVLKVYYEKKEGFLAKVEKAISNLINSITK
;
A
#
# COMPACT_ATOMS: atom_id res chain seq x y z
N MET A 1 -35.75 59.51 -1.50
CA MET A 1 -34.29 59.79 -1.56
C MET A 1 -33.48 59.10 -0.44
N LEU A 2 -34.01 59.00 0.79
CA LEU A 2 -33.33 58.36 1.93
C LEU A 2 -33.05 56.85 1.75
N VAL A 3 -34.01 56.12 1.18
CA VAL A 3 -33.91 54.66 0.94
C VAL A 3 -32.80 54.31 -0.05
N ILE A 4 -32.57 55.16 -1.07
CA ILE A 4 -31.50 54.96 -2.06
C ILE A 4 -30.12 55.19 -1.42
N LYS A 5 -30.00 56.16 -0.50
CA LYS A 5 -28.76 56.40 0.26
C LYS A 5 -28.44 55.23 1.20
N MET A 6 -29.43 54.67 1.89
CA MET A 6 -29.24 53.49 2.75
C MET A 6 -28.82 52.25 1.96
N LYS A 7 -29.43 52.00 0.79
CA LYS A 7 -29.04 50.87 -0.08
C LYS A 7 -27.61 50.98 -0.59
N ARG A 8 -27.15 52.20 -0.91
CA ARG A 8 -25.76 52.47 -1.33
C ARG A 8 -24.76 52.29 -0.20
N ALA A 9 -25.10 52.71 1.01
CA ALA A 9 -24.25 52.51 2.19
C ALA A 9 -24.11 51.02 2.55
N PHE A 10 -25.20 50.26 2.42
CA PHE A 10 -25.21 48.81 2.67
C PHE A 10 -24.39 48.05 1.62
N ALA A 11 -24.49 48.44 0.33
CA ALA A 11 -23.67 47.88 -0.73
C ALA A 11 -22.18 48.12 -0.49
N PHE A 12 -21.78 49.34 -0.08
CA PHE A 12 -20.39 49.65 0.28
C PHE A 12 -19.87 48.82 1.45
N MET A 13 -20.70 48.61 2.47
CA MET A 13 -20.35 47.78 3.62
C MET A 13 -20.10 46.32 3.23
N LEU A 14 -20.94 45.76 2.36
CA LEU A 14 -20.75 44.41 1.81
C LEU A 14 -19.47 44.28 1.00
N THR A 15 -19.13 45.28 0.18
CA THR A 15 -17.88 45.26 -0.61
C THR A 15 -16.64 45.31 0.29
N ILE A 16 -16.66 46.10 1.37
CA ILE A 16 -15.56 46.17 2.34
C ILE A 16 -15.41 44.83 3.07
N ILE A 17 -16.51 44.19 3.48
CA ILE A 17 -16.47 42.84 4.07
C ILE A 17 -15.90 41.83 3.08
N PHE A 18 -16.30 41.89 1.81
CA PHE A 18 -15.80 41.00 0.77
C PHE A 18 -14.30 41.20 0.50
N LEU A 19 -13.83 42.46 0.46
CA LEU A 19 -12.41 42.79 0.34
C LEU A 19 -11.61 42.33 1.57
N LEU A 20 -12.14 42.47 2.77
CA LEU A 20 -11.49 41.99 4.01
C LEU A 20 -11.41 40.46 4.06
N PHE A 21 -12.42 39.75 3.54
CA PHE A 21 -12.40 38.28 3.43
C PHE A 21 -11.35 37.76 2.44
N ASN A 22 -11.02 38.52 1.39
CA ASN A 22 -10.03 38.12 0.39
C ASN A 22 -8.57 38.28 0.86
N ILE A 23 -8.30 39.09 1.90
CA ILE A 23 -6.94 39.28 2.43
C ILE A 23 -6.50 38.08 3.31
N GLY A 24 -7.45 37.29 3.83
CA GLY A 24 -7.19 36.11 4.65
C GLY A 24 -6.85 34.83 3.87
N VAL A 25 -6.94 34.84 2.53
CA VAL A 25 -6.60 33.70 1.68
C VAL A 25 -5.28 33.95 0.96
N ALA A 26 -4.29 34.47 1.68
CA ALA A 26 -2.91 34.22 1.32
C ALA A 26 -2.71 32.71 1.43
N PHE A 27 -2.79 32.03 0.29
CA PHE A 27 -2.25 30.70 0.14
C PHE A 27 -0.85 30.75 0.72
N ALA A 28 -0.66 30.11 1.88
CA ALA A 28 0.66 29.73 2.30
C ALA A 28 1.23 28.97 1.12
N GLU A 29 2.22 29.58 0.44
CA GLU A 29 3.07 28.89 -0.52
C GLU A 29 3.42 27.57 0.13
N GLY A 30 2.79 26.51 -0.36
CA GLY A 30 3.02 25.18 0.16
C GLY A 30 4.50 24.97 0.01
N LYS A 31 5.22 24.97 1.14
CA LYS A 31 6.58 24.44 1.24
C LYS A 31 6.55 23.21 0.35
N SER A 32 7.39 23.21 -0.68
CA SER A 32 7.40 22.14 -1.67
C SER A 32 7.20 20.82 -0.92
N LEU A 33 6.11 20.13 -1.22
CA LEU A 33 5.85 18.78 -0.72
C LEU A 33 6.95 17.91 -1.35
N HIS A 34 8.18 18.05 -0.84
CA HIS A 34 9.11 16.95 -0.79
C HIS A 34 8.42 15.92 0.07
N LYS A 35 7.58 15.13 -0.59
CA LYS A 35 6.90 13.96 -0.06
C LYS A 35 7.98 13.19 0.67
N ALA A 36 8.00 13.30 2.00
CA ALA A 36 9.00 12.62 2.81
C ALA A 36 8.98 11.16 2.36
N ARG A 37 10.14 10.54 2.14
CA ARG A 37 10.27 9.13 1.79
C ARG A 37 10.64 8.40 3.08
N TYR A 38 9.76 7.53 3.56
CA TYR A 38 9.85 6.85 4.85
C TYR A 38 10.21 5.38 4.67
N ILE A 39 9.96 4.82 3.48
CA ILE A 39 10.50 3.54 3.04
C ILE A 39 11.53 3.80 1.92
N ASP A 40 12.75 3.33 2.14
CA ASP A 40 13.85 3.42 1.17
C ASP A 40 13.81 2.28 0.16
N SER A 41 13.46 1.06 0.61
CA SER A 41 13.35 -0.13 -0.23
C SER A 41 12.48 -1.20 0.41
N ILE A 42 11.90 -2.05 -0.44
CA ILE A 42 11.21 -3.28 -0.06
C ILE A 42 11.93 -4.45 -0.74
N GLU A 43 12.06 -5.57 -0.05
CA GLU A 43 12.69 -6.79 -0.52
C GLU A 43 11.81 -7.99 -0.20
N ILE A 44 11.78 -8.97 -1.09
CA ILE A 44 11.11 -10.26 -0.90
C ILE A 44 12.16 -11.36 -1.00
N ASP A 45 12.35 -12.12 0.07
CA ASP A 45 13.34 -13.20 0.17
C ASP A 45 14.77 -12.77 -0.24
N GLY A 46 15.13 -11.52 0.07
CA GLY A 46 16.44 -10.93 -0.27
C GLY A 46 16.57 -10.42 -1.71
N ASN A 47 15.55 -10.61 -2.56
CA ASN A 47 15.50 -9.97 -3.87
C ASN A 47 15.01 -8.53 -3.71
N LYS A 48 15.92 -7.58 -3.94
CA LYS A 48 15.64 -6.15 -3.81
C LYS A 48 14.69 -5.68 -4.90
N ILE A 49 13.57 -5.08 -4.51
CA ILE A 49 12.60 -4.47 -5.42
C ILE A 49 12.95 -2.99 -5.54
N SER A 50 13.65 -2.62 -6.60
CA SER A 50 13.98 -1.22 -6.90
C SER A 50 12.76 -0.48 -7.47
N SER A 51 12.31 0.56 -6.74
CA SER A 51 11.25 1.50 -7.16
C SER A 51 11.59 2.16 -8.50
N THR A 52 10.79 1.92 -9.54
CA THR A 52 10.99 2.49 -10.88
C THR A 52 10.54 3.95 -11.01
N THR A 53 9.79 4.48 -10.04
CA THR A 53 9.29 5.86 -10.07
C THR A 53 9.75 6.68 -8.85
N LYS A 54 9.96 7.98 -9.06
CA LYS A 54 10.30 8.98 -8.02
C LYS A 54 9.11 9.30 -7.09
N THR A 55 7.95 8.70 -7.32
CA THR A 55 6.71 8.95 -6.58
C THR A 55 6.29 7.68 -5.87
N LEU A 56 6.15 7.75 -4.54
CA LEU A 56 5.70 6.69 -3.62
C LEU A 56 4.22 6.29 -3.81
N ILE A 57 3.77 6.08 -5.05
CA ILE A 57 2.39 5.68 -5.37
C ILE A 57 2.33 4.41 -6.22
N GLU A 58 3.38 4.03 -6.94
CA GLU A 58 3.31 2.84 -7.79
C GLU A 58 4.66 2.14 -7.84
N ILE A 59 4.81 1.09 -7.03
CA ILE A 59 5.55 -0.08 -7.49
C ILE A 59 4.54 -0.82 -8.36
N THR A 60 4.59 -0.53 -9.65
CA THR A 60 3.74 -1.09 -10.70
C THR A 60 4.06 -2.57 -10.81
N ASP A 61 3.11 -3.43 -10.41
CA ASP A 61 3.09 -4.89 -10.56
C ASP A 61 4.49 -5.57 -10.54
N TYR A 62 5.07 -5.73 -9.36
CA TYR A 62 6.20 -6.65 -9.19
C TYR A 62 5.67 -8.08 -9.07
N GLU A 63 5.75 -8.85 -10.16
CA GLU A 63 5.34 -10.26 -10.20
C GLU A 63 6.51 -11.16 -9.80
N GLN A 64 6.38 -11.83 -8.65
CA GLN A 64 7.36 -12.82 -8.18
C GLN A 64 6.72 -14.18 -8.02
N ASN A 65 7.35 -15.19 -8.64
CA ASN A 65 7.01 -16.59 -8.43
C ASN A 65 7.70 -17.09 -7.16
N LEU A 66 6.92 -17.47 -6.17
CA LEU A 66 7.39 -17.99 -4.90
C LEU A 66 7.59 -19.51 -4.99
N SER A 67 8.66 -20.02 -4.39
CA SER A 67 8.91 -21.46 -4.28
C SER A 67 8.21 -22.08 -3.07
N THR A 68 7.85 -21.26 -2.08
CA THR A 68 7.20 -21.64 -0.82
C THR A 68 5.94 -20.81 -0.58
N SER A 69 5.03 -21.34 0.23
CA SER A 69 3.81 -20.64 0.66
C SER A 69 4.07 -19.53 1.68
N THR A 70 5.32 -19.29 2.05
CA THR A 70 5.74 -18.28 3.02
C THR A 70 6.99 -17.60 2.50
N PHE A 71 7.05 -16.28 2.60
CA PHE A 71 8.21 -15.47 2.22
C PHE A 71 8.47 -14.38 3.27
N VAL A 72 9.65 -13.76 3.22
CA VAL A 72 10.01 -12.63 4.09
C VAL A 72 9.88 -11.32 3.33
N LEU A 73 8.97 -10.46 3.78
CA LEU A 73 8.89 -9.06 3.38
C LEU A 73 9.80 -8.23 4.29
N SER A 74 10.85 -7.64 3.75
CA SER A 74 11.74 -6.76 4.50
C SER A 74 11.90 -5.40 3.85
N GLY A 75 12.40 -4.44 4.60
CA GLY A 75 12.69 -3.13 4.06
C GLY A 75 13.44 -2.25 5.03
N LYS A 76 13.83 -1.09 4.52
CA LYS A 76 14.47 -0.03 5.29
C LYS A 76 13.55 1.16 5.37
N GLY A 77 13.38 1.70 6.58
CA GLY A 77 12.59 2.90 6.82
C GLY A 77 13.10 3.73 7.98
N SER A 78 12.50 4.92 8.14
CA SER A 78 12.85 5.79 9.27
C SER A 78 12.36 5.22 10.61
N GLU A 79 13.08 5.48 11.69
CA GLU A 79 12.63 5.13 13.05
C GLU A 79 11.24 5.74 13.32
N GLY A 80 10.37 4.97 13.98
CA GLY A 80 9.03 5.37 14.39
C GLY A 80 7.97 5.31 13.28
N VAL A 81 8.33 4.87 12.06
CA VAL A 81 7.34 4.62 11.00
C VAL A 81 6.52 3.38 11.35
N GLU A 82 5.20 3.51 11.31
CA GLU A 82 4.29 2.36 11.40
C GLU A 82 4.09 1.76 10.00
N ILE A 83 4.40 0.48 9.86
CA ILE A 83 4.19 -0.34 8.66
C ILE A 83 2.98 -1.24 8.92
N SER A 84 1.90 -1.02 8.19
CA SER A 84 0.76 -1.93 8.13
C SER A 84 0.80 -2.72 6.83
N ILE A 85 0.64 -4.05 6.92
CA ILE A 85 0.71 -4.96 5.77
C ILE A 85 -0.66 -5.61 5.62
N TYR A 86 -1.21 -5.53 4.41
CA TYR A 86 -2.50 -6.11 4.06
C TYR A 86 -2.35 -7.10 2.92
N THR A 87 -3.13 -8.18 2.91
CA THR A 87 -3.15 -9.15 1.82
C THR A 87 -4.56 -9.49 1.34
N LYS A 88 -4.70 -9.80 0.05
CA LYS A 88 -5.93 -10.31 -0.55
C LYS A 88 -5.61 -11.18 -1.77
N ASN A 89 -6.50 -12.11 -2.12
CA ASN A 89 -6.27 -13.02 -3.24
C ASN A 89 -7.06 -12.60 -4.50
N ASP A 90 -8.17 -11.87 -4.35
CA ASP A 90 -8.93 -11.35 -5.48
C ASP A 90 -8.50 -9.90 -5.80
N LYS A 91 -8.19 -9.64 -7.08
CA LYS A 91 -7.87 -8.30 -7.59
C LYS A 91 -9.05 -7.33 -7.41
N ARG A 92 -10.29 -7.81 -7.47
CA ARG A 92 -11.53 -7.02 -7.46
C ARG A 92 -11.93 -6.56 -6.05
N GLU A 93 -11.49 -7.26 -5.02
CA GLU A 93 -11.76 -6.87 -3.63
C GLU A 93 -10.99 -5.60 -3.24
N SER A 94 -11.60 -4.74 -2.42
CA SER A 94 -10.89 -3.59 -1.86
C SER A 94 -10.11 -4.01 -0.62
N PHE A 95 -8.95 -3.40 -0.38
CA PHE A 95 -8.23 -3.61 0.89
C PHE A 95 -9.03 -2.99 2.04
N GLY A 96 -9.43 -3.81 3.00
CA GLY A 96 -10.08 -3.43 4.25
C GLY A 96 -9.31 -3.87 5.49
N GLN A 97 -9.84 -3.56 6.67
CA GLN A 97 -9.22 -3.96 7.96
C GLN A 97 -9.17 -5.49 8.14
N ASN A 98 -10.11 -6.21 7.54
CA ASN A 98 -10.12 -7.67 7.49
C ASN A 98 -8.96 -8.26 6.66
N ASN A 99 -8.28 -7.45 5.85
CA ASN A 99 -7.10 -7.85 5.08
C ASN A 99 -5.79 -7.59 5.82
N LEU A 100 -5.80 -6.93 6.98
CA LEU A 100 -4.59 -6.61 7.75
C LEU A 100 -3.98 -7.90 8.28
N VAL A 101 -2.77 -8.23 7.81
CA VAL A 101 -2.03 -9.40 8.28
C VAL A 101 -1.01 -9.06 9.36
N ASP A 102 -0.48 -7.84 9.34
CA ASP A 102 0.47 -7.42 10.35
C ASP A 102 0.64 -5.91 10.47
N LYS A 103 1.14 -5.49 11.62
CA LYS A 103 1.53 -4.11 11.92
C LYS A 103 2.83 -4.09 12.71
N ILE A 104 3.82 -3.33 12.23
CA ILE A 104 5.15 -3.21 12.83
C ILE A 104 5.55 -1.73 12.91
N THR A 105 6.24 -1.34 13.97
CA THR A 105 6.93 -0.04 14.02
C THR A 105 8.42 -0.23 13.75
N VAL A 106 8.99 0.56 12.85
CA VAL A 106 10.41 0.53 12.55
C VAL A 106 11.20 1.06 13.74
N GLY A 107 12.11 0.24 14.28
CA GLY A 107 12.98 0.62 15.39
C GLY A 107 14.21 1.43 14.95
N LYS A 108 15.10 1.72 15.91
CA LYS A 108 16.34 2.50 15.70
C LYS A 108 17.28 1.96 14.63
N SER A 109 17.24 0.66 14.36
CA SER A 109 18.05 0.06 13.29
C SER A 109 17.65 0.57 11.90
N GLY A 110 16.42 1.08 11.75
CA GLY A 110 15.86 1.51 10.47
C GLY A 110 15.44 0.35 9.57
N TYR A 111 15.42 -0.89 10.07
CA TYR A 111 15.03 -2.06 9.29
C TYR A 111 13.78 -2.72 9.86
N PHE A 112 12.98 -3.30 8.97
CA PHE A 112 11.86 -4.17 9.33
C PHE A 112 11.90 -5.44 8.48
N ALA A 113 11.37 -6.52 9.04
CA ALA A 113 11.18 -7.78 8.33
C ALA A 113 9.97 -8.51 8.91
N LYS A 114 9.13 -9.06 8.04
CA LYS A 114 7.98 -9.86 8.43
C LYS A 114 7.78 -11.05 7.51
N LYS A 115 7.45 -12.18 8.11
CA LYS A 115 7.01 -13.38 7.38
C LYS A 115 5.55 -13.21 6.97
N ILE A 116 5.28 -13.47 5.70
CA ILE A 116 3.94 -13.40 5.11
C ILE A 116 3.63 -14.76 4.52
N ASP A 117 2.49 -15.31 4.93
CA ASP A 117 1.94 -16.54 4.39
C ASP A 117 0.99 -16.23 3.23
N VAL A 118 1.08 -17.04 2.18
CA VAL A 118 0.27 -16.90 0.96
C VAL A 118 -0.36 -18.23 0.59
N SER A 119 -1.54 -18.14 -0.02
CA SER A 119 -2.21 -19.29 -0.61
C SER A 119 -1.72 -19.53 -2.03
N GLU A 120 -2.00 -20.72 -2.56
CA GLU A 120 -1.79 -21.01 -3.98
C GLU A 120 -2.57 -20.03 -4.87
N GLY A 121 -1.95 -19.60 -5.97
CA GLY A 121 -2.44 -18.56 -6.85
C GLY A 121 -1.83 -17.19 -6.58
N TYR A 122 -2.53 -16.14 -7.02
CA TYR A 122 -2.09 -14.77 -6.84
C TYR A 122 -2.45 -14.23 -5.46
N THR A 123 -1.51 -13.52 -4.84
CA THR A 123 -1.73 -12.71 -3.64
C THR A 123 -1.29 -11.27 -3.91
N TYR A 124 -2.18 -10.33 -3.64
CA TYR A 124 -1.94 -8.90 -3.70
C TYR A 124 -1.64 -8.39 -2.30
N ILE A 125 -0.59 -7.59 -2.17
CA ILE A 125 -0.09 -7.10 -0.88
C ILE A 125 -0.05 -5.59 -0.93
N LEU A 126 -0.62 -4.94 0.08
CA LEU A 126 -0.52 -3.50 0.28
C LEU A 126 0.32 -3.24 1.52
N VAL A 127 1.40 -2.50 1.36
CA VAL A 127 2.26 -2.01 2.44
C VAL A 127 1.98 -0.53 2.65
N VAL A 128 1.59 -0.17 3.87
CA VAL A 128 1.24 1.19 4.28
C VAL A 128 2.24 1.65 5.33
N ALA A 129 3.11 2.59 4.98
CA ALA A 129 3.96 3.29 5.94
C ALA A 129 3.30 4.59 6.38
N THR A 130 3.17 4.80 7.69
CA THR A 130 2.63 6.02 8.27
C THR A 130 3.58 6.59 9.32
N LYS A 131 3.85 7.89 9.23
CA LYS A 131 4.58 8.64 10.26
C LYS A 131 4.10 10.08 10.29
N ASP A 132 3.86 10.64 11.48
CA ASP A 132 3.48 12.05 11.67
C ASP A 132 2.30 12.52 10.78
N SER A 133 1.34 11.62 10.52
CA SER A 133 0.17 11.79 9.62
C SER A 133 0.45 11.71 8.11
N ASP A 134 1.70 11.59 7.71
CA ASP A 134 2.07 11.33 6.32
C ASP A 134 2.05 9.83 6.03
N THR A 135 1.47 9.45 4.89
CA THR A 135 1.32 8.05 4.47
C THR A 135 2.01 7.77 3.13
N GLN A 136 2.63 6.61 3.05
CA GLN A 136 3.21 6.02 1.85
C GLN A 136 2.65 4.64 1.61
N LEU A 137 2.42 4.31 0.35
CA LEU A 137 1.81 3.06 -0.07
C LEU A 137 2.70 2.35 -1.09
N ALA A 138 2.77 1.03 -1.00
CA ALA A 138 3.34 0.17 -2.02
C ALA A 138 2.43 -1.05 -2.22
N VAL A 139 2.19 -1.41 -3.48
CA VAL A 139 1.40 -2.60 -3.84
C VAL A 139 2.32 -3.61 -4.50
N LEU A 140 2.21 -4.88 -4.09
CA LEU A 140 3.00 -6.00 -4.62
C LEU A 140 2.05 -7.11 -5.07
N LYS A 141 2.46 -7.89 -6.07
CA LYS A 141 1.69 -9.03 -6.59
C LYS A 141 2.56 -10.28 -6.61
N VAL A 142 2.33 -11.22 -5.72
CA VAL A 142 3.09 -12.48 -5.71
C VAL A 142 2.23 -13.62 -6.25
N TYR A 143 2.89 -14.63 -6.84
CA TYR A 143 2.25 -15.85 -7.29
C TYR A 143 2.95 -17.04 -6.64
N TYR A 144 2.18 -17.91 -6.00
CA TYR A 144 2.68 -19.17 -5.46
C TYR A 144 1.96 -20.33 -6.14
N GLU A 145 2.71 -21.30 -6.65
CA GLU A 145 2.16 -22.54 -7.17
C GLU A 145 2.74 -23.70 -6.39
N LYS A 146 1.86 -24.54 -5.84
CA LYS A 146 2.31 -25.70 -5.08
C LYS A 146 2.85 -26.73 -6.07
N LYS A 147 4.18 -26.88 -6.12
CA LYS A 147 4.78 -27.98 -6.87
C LYS A 147 4.32 -29.31 -6.27
N GLU A 148 3.47 -30.05 -6.99
CA GLU A 148 3.15 -31.43 -6.63
C GLU A 148 4.46 -32.22 -6.53
N GLY A 149 4.74 -32.75 -5.33
CA GLY A 149 5.91 -33.58 -5.10
C GLY A 149 5.89 -34.82 -6.00
N PHE A 150 7.06 -35.26 -6.46
CA PHE A 150 7.19 -36.45 -7.31
C PHE A 150 6.44 -37.67 -6.73
N LEU A 151 6.50 -37.85 -5.42
CA LEU A 151 5.80 -38.93 -4.71
C LEU A 151 4.27 -38.81 -4.81
N ALA A 152 3.71 -37.60 -4.68
CA ALA A 152 2.27 -37.39 -4.85
C ALA A 152 1.82 -37.65 -6.29
N LYS A 153 2.66 -37.34 -7.29
CA LYS A 153 2.39 -37.69 -8.69
C LYS A 153 2.39 -39.20 -8.92
N VAL A 154 3.35 -39.90 -8.30
CA VAL A 154 3.45 -41.36 -8.36
C VAL A 154 2.25 -42.02 -7.67
N GLU A 155 1.88 -41.58 -6.46
CA GLU A 155 0.71 -42.08 -5.73
C GLU A 155 -0.59 -41.87 -6.52
N LYS A 156 -0.76 -40.69 -7.12
CA LYS A 156 -1.93 -40.38 -7.97
C LYS A 156 -1.96 -41.23 -9.23
N ALA A 157 -0.82 -41.48 -9.86
CA ALA A 157 -0.72 -42.38 -11.00
C ALA A 157 -1.04 -43.84 -10.62
N ILE A 158 -0.53 -44.32 -9.48
CA ILE A 158 -0.83 -45.66 -8.95
C ILE A 158 -2.31 -45.78 -8.60
N SER A 159 -2.89 -44.78 -7.93
CA SER A 159 -4.31 -44.77 -7.56
C SER A 159 -5.22 -44.78 -8.79
N ASN A 160 -4.89 -43.99 -9.81
CA ASN A 160 -5.62 -44.00 -11.09
C ASN A 160 -5.49 -45.33 -11.82
N LEU A 161 -4.33 -45.98 -11.76
CA LEU A 161 -4.11 -47.31 -12.35
C LEU A 161 -4.94 -48.38 -11.63
N ILE A 162 -4.93 -48.41 -10.29
CA ILE A 162 -5.74 -49.36 -9.50
C ILE A 162 -7.23 -49.17 -9.80
N ASN A 163 -7.70 -47.93 -9.85
CA ASN A 163 -9.09 -47.62 -10.18
C ASN A 163 -9.46 -48.00 -11.62
N SER A 164 -8.50 -48.00 -12.55
CA SER A 164 -8.72 -48.45 -13.94
C SER A 164 -8.71 -49.96 -14.10
N ILE A 165 -8.08 -50.71 -13.18
CA ILE A 165 -8.03 -52.18 -13.20
C ILE A 165 -9.22 -52.79 -12.43
N THR A 166 -9.72 -52.08 -11.42
CA THR A 166 -10.82 -52.54 -10.55
C THR A 166 -12.20 -52.25 -11.13
N LYS A 167 -12.28 -51.52 -12.25
CA LYS A 167 -13.52 -51.16 -12.96
C LYS A 167 -13.64 -51.95 -14.25
#